data_AF-A0A285PAB5-F1
#
_entry.id   AF-A0A285PAB5-F1
#
_cell.length_a   1.000
_cell.length_b   1.000
_cell.length_c   1.000
_cell.angle_alpha   90.00
_cell.angle_beta   90.00
_cell.angle_gamma   90.00
#
_symmetry.space_group_name_H-M   'P 1'
#
loop_
_entity.id
_entity.type
_entity.pdbx_description
1 polymer ?
#
loop_
_entity_poly.entity_id
_entity_poly.type
_entity_poly.pdbx_seq_one_letter_code
_entity_poly.pdbx_strand_id
1 'polypeptide(L)'
;MTNVFVEPDDTAAQLREYVRSNPGVRKDEYDYDDVDPVEGACYLLAEAYFHATSGRDAFDVYRLDWSEVSPDYEGAHWFLRRTADDIVVDLSLPTPEDGVDVPWDVARHRAFITGYTPSNRTQTALSALGLES
;
A
#
# COMPACT_ATOMS: atom_id res chain seq x y z
N MET A 1 -1.49 12.67 16.32
CA MET A 1 -1.31 12.78 14.86
C MET A 1 -0.53 11.56 14.44
N THR A 2 -1.05 10.78 13.52
CA THR A 2 -0.39 9.56 13.04
C THR A 2 0.77 9.96 12.14
N ASN A 3 1.96 9.39 12.38
CA ASN A 3 3.11 9.61 11.50
C ASN A 3 2.96 8.69 10.28
N VAL A 4 2.96 9.27 9.08
CA VAL A 4 2.76 8.57 7.81
C VAL A 4 3.97 8.78 6.91
N PHE A 5 4.55 7.68 6.42
CA PHE A 5 5.60 7.69 5.41
C PHE A 5 5.08 7.11 4.10
N VAL A 6 5.18 7.89 3.02
CA VAL A 6 4.79 7.46 1.67
C VAL A 6 5.97 6.93 0.86
N GLU A 7 7.18 7.36 1.20
CA GLU A 7 8.42 6.99 0.51
C GLU A 7 9.55 6.88 1.55
N PRO A 8 9.55 5.83 2.40
CA PRO A 8 10.53 5.68 3.49
C PRO A 8 11.97 5.41 3.03
N ASP A 9 12.17 4.91 1.81
CA ASP A 9 13.47 4.52 1.25
C ASP A 9 13.43 4.41 -0.29
N ASP A 10 14.57 4.08 -0.90
CA ASP A 10 14.72 3.92 -2.35
C ASP A 10 13.83 2.81 -2.93
N THR A 11 13.57 1.74 -2.16
CA THR A 11 12.68 0.65 -2.60
C THR A 11 11.25 1.16 -2.75
N ALA A 12 10.77 1.96 -1.79
CA ALA A 12 9.47 2.59 -1.89
C ALA A 12 9.37 3.57 -3.07
N ALA A 13 10.42 4.35 -3.31
CA ALA A 13 10.49 5.27 -4.45
C ALA A 13 10.40 4.52 -5.79
N GLN A 14 11.15 3.42 -5.94
CA GLN A 14 11.12 2.57 -7.13
C GLN A 14 9.75 1.94 -7.39
N LEU A 15 9.08 1.47 -6.33
CA LEU A 15 7.73 0.90 -6.44
C LEU A 15 6.69 1.93 -6.86
N ARG A 16 6.75 3.15 -6.30
CA ARG A 16 5.86 4.26 -6.70
C ARG A 16 6.07 4.62 -8.16
N GLU A 17 7.32 4.75 -8.59
CA GLU A 17 7.64 5.07 -9.99
C GLU A 17 7.20 3.95 -10.94
N TYR A 18 7.35 2.68 -10.54
CA TYR A 18 6.84 1.55 -11.32
C TYR A 18 5.33 1.66 -11.57
N VAL A 19 4.54 1.99 -10.55
CA VAL A 19 3.09 2.16 -10.71
C VAL A 19 2.76 3.34 -11.62
N ARG A 20 3.47 4.48 -11.48
CA ARG A 20 3.28 5.64 -12.37
C ARG A 20 3.60 5.34 -13.83
N SER A 21 4.64 4.54 -14.07
CA SER A 21 5.02 4.08 -15.40
C SER A 21 4.14 2.94 -15.93
N ASN A 22 3.35 2.28 -15.07
CA ASN A 22 2.50 1.14 -15.41
C ASN A 22 1.10 1.27 -14.76
N PRO A 23 0.30 2.31 -15.08
CA PRO A 23 -0.94 2.61 -14.37
C PRO A 23 -1.99 1.48 -14.45
N GLY A 24 -1.91 0.63 -15.49
CA GLY A 24 -2.79 -0.54 -15.66
C GLY A 24 -2.62 -1.66 -14.62
N VAL A 25 -1.73 -1.50 -13.64
CA VAL A 25 -1.65 -2.40 -12.48
C VAL A 25 -2.77 -2.15 -11.47
N ARG A 26 -3.38 -0.95 -11.51
CA ARG A 26 -4.61 -0.62 -10.79
C ARG A 26 -5.74 -1.50 -11.30
N LYS A 27 -6.74 -1.71 -10.45
CA LYS A 27 -8.00 -2.29 -10.94
C LYS A 27 -8.79 -1.18 -11.64
N ASP A 28 -9.60 -1.56 -12.62
CA ASP A 28 -10.46 -0.64 -13.39
C ASP A 28 -11.31 0.27 -12.50
N GLU A 29 -11.76 -0.24 -11.34
CA GLU A 29 -12.54 0.53 -10.35
C GLU A 29 -11.79 1.69 -9.70
N TYR A 30 -10.46 1.71 -9.81
CA TYR A 30 -9.58 2.77 -9.29
C TYR A 30 -8.83 3.52 -10.42
N ASP A 31 -9.20 3.28 -11.68
CA ASP A 31 -8.61 3.95 -12.83
C ASP A 31 -9.35 5.27 -13.08
N TYR A 32 -9.05 6.27 -12.27
CA TYR A 32 -9.61 7.60 -12.42
C TYR A 32 -8.74 8.47 -13.33
N ASP A 33 -9.39 9.29 -14.16
CA ASP A 33 -8.73 10.35 -14.90
C ASP A 33 -8.20 11.43 -13.93
N ASP A 34 -7.05 12.03 -14.25
CA ASP A 34 -6.44 13.16 -13.53
C ASP A 34 -6.01 12.91 -12.05
N VAL A 35 -5.74 11.67 -11.64
CA VAL A 35 -5.16 11.33 -10.32
C VAL A 35 -3.77 10.68 -10.45
N ASP A 36 -2.92 10.79 -9.42
CA ASP A 36 -1.61 10.11 -9.43
C ASP A 36 -1.84 8.59 -9.46
N PRO A 37 -1.25 7.82 -10.40
CA PRO A 37 -1.44 6.37 -10.47
C PRO A 37 -1.13 5.58 -9.20
N VAL A 38 -0.34 6.14 -8.27
CA VAL A 38 -0.15 5.50 -6.95
C VAL A 38 -1.44 5.46 -6.14
N GLU A 39 -2.36 6.41 -6.36
CA GLU A 39 -3.71 6.39 -5.80
C GLU A 39 -4.50 5.23 -6.41
N GLY A 40 -5.04 4.38 -5.54
CA GLY A 40 -5.73 3.15 -5.95
C GLY A 40 -4.83 1.93 -6.15
N ALA A 41 -3.51 2.06 -5.96
CA ALA A 41 -2.56 0.95 -6.00
C ALA A 41 -2.20 0.39 -4.60
N CYS A 42 -2.95 0.74 -3.56
CA CYS A 42 -2.65 0.45 -2.14
C CYS A 42 -2.33 -1.04 -1.87
N TYR A 43 -3.13 -1.96 -2.41
CA TYR A 43 -2.87 -3.40 -2.23
C TYR A 43 -1.52 -3.81 -2.83
N LEU A 44 -1.26 -3.43 -4.09
CA LEU A 44 -0.03 -3.80 -4.79
C LEU A 44 1.19 -3.20 -4.11
N LEU A 45 1.13 -1.91 -3.78
CA LEU A 45 2.25 -1.19 -3.19
C LEU A 45 2.58 -1.70 -1.78
N ALA A 46 1.56 -1.96 -0.95
CA ALA A 46 1.76 -2.54 0.38
C ALA A 46 2.34 -3.96 0.29
N GLU A 47 1.80 -4.82 -0.59
CA GLU A 47 2.28 -6.19 -0.76
C GLU A 47 3.70 -6.24 -1.34
N ALA A 48 3.98 -5.44 -2.37
CA ALA A 48 5.30 -5.39 -2.99
C ALA A 48 6.36 -4.85 -2.03
N TYR A 49 6.09 -3.76 -1.32
CA TYR A 49 7.05 -3.22 -0.36
C TYR A 49 7.29 -4.17 0.83
N PHE A 50 6.25 -4.84 1.32
CA PHE A 50 6.39 -5.87 2.33
C PHE A 50 7.33 -7.00 1.85
N HIS A 51 7.17 -7.47 0.62
CA HIS A 51 7.99 -8.57 0.08
C HIS A 51 9.39 -8.15 -0.37
N ALA A 52 9.59 -6.91 -0.81
CA ALA A 52 10.89 -6.36 -1.19
C ALA A 52 11.79 -6.00 0.01
N THR A 53 11.24 -6.02 1.22
CA THR A 53 11.94 -5.68 2.46
C THR A 53 11.94 -6.87 3.42
N SER A 54 12.16 -6.65 4.72
CA SER A 54 12.19 -7.71 5.74
C SER A 54 10.82 -8.32 6.06
N GLY A 55 9.76 -7.97 5.32
CA GLY A 55 8.42 -8.54 5.47
C GLY A 55 7.92 -8.52 6.91
N ARG A 56 7.58 -9.71 7.42
CA ARG A 56 7.01 -9.90 8.76
C ARG A 56 7.89 -9.43 9.91
N ASP A 57 9.20 -9.38 9.70
CA ASP A 57 10.12 -8.95 10.75
C ASP A 57 10.06 -7.43 10.95
N ALA A 58 9.64 -6.69 9.91
CA ALA A 58 9.59 -5.23 9.92
C ALA A 58 8.16 -4.65 9.94
N PHE A 59 7.16 -5.39 9.44
CA PHE A 59 5.83 -4.84 9.19
C PHE A 59 4.68 -5.75 9.58
N ASP A 60 3.63 -5.13 10.13
CA ASP A 60 2.29 -5.68 10.26
C ASP A 60 1.39 -5.14 9.13
N VAL A 61 0.50 -5.98 8.61
CA VAL A 61 -0.36 -5.63 7.46
C VAL A 61 -1.74 -5.20 7.94
N TYR A 62 -2.20 -4.02 7.52
CA TYR A 62 -3.48 -3.49 7.93
C TYR A 62 -4.42 -3.28 6.74
N ARG A 63 -5.71 -3.45 7.03
CA ARG A 63 -6.80 -3.14 6.11
C ARG A 63 -7.81 -2.25 6.82
N LEU A 64 -8.13 -1.12 6.20
CA LEU A 64 -9.28 -0.30 6.53
C LEU A 64 -10.42 -0.68 5.57
N ASP A 65 -11.57 -1.06 6.12
CA ASP A 65 -12.80 -1.23 5.37
C ASP A 65 -13.61 0.07 5.48
N TRP A 66 -13.83 0.80 4.39
CA TRP A 66 -14.47 2.11 4.45
C TRP A 66 -15.91 2.04 4.98
N SER A 67 -16.57 0.90 4.78
CA SER A 67 -17.89 0.60 5.36
C SER A 67 -17.90 0.58 6.91
N GLU A 68 -16.75 0.37 7.56
CA GLU A 68 -16.61 0.47 9.02
C GLU A 68 -16.54 1.93 9.51
N VAL A 69 -16.19 2.87 8.62
CA VAL A 69 -16.19 4.32 8.90
C VAL A 69 -17.58 4.91 8.67
N SER A 70 -18.19 4.56 7.54
CA SER A 70 -19.56 4.93 7.17
C SER A 70 -20.18 3.83 6.31
N PRO A 71 -21.41 3.38 6.58
CA PRO A 71 -22.05 2.33 5.78
C PRO A 71 -22.27 2.70 4.32
N ASP A 72 -22.22 3.99 3.98
CA ASP A 72 -22.39 4.50 2.61
C ASP A 72 -21.08 4.48 1.79
N TYR A 73 -19.94 4.16 2.42
CA TYR A 73 -18.65 4.11 1.73
C TYR A 73 -18.28 2.68 1.34
N GLU A 74 -17.80 2.54 0.10
CA GLU A 74 -17.34 1.28 -0.45
C GLU A 74 -15.81 1.23 -0.58
N GLY A 75 -15.28 0.02 -0.75
CA GLY A 75 -13.86 -0.21 -0.95
C GLY A 75 -13.08 -0.46 0.34
N ALA A 76 -11.80 -0.76 0.16
CA ALA A 76 -10.88 -1.02 1.26
C ALA A 76 -9.51 -0.45 0.94
N HIS A 77 -8.82 -0.05 2.00
CA HIS A 77 -7.49 0.54 1.92
C HIS A 77 -6.46 -0.32 2.64
N TRP A 78 -5.36 -0.63 1.98
CA TRP A 78 -4.30 -1.50 2.49
C TRP A 78 -3.04 -0.70 2.75
N PHE A 79 -2.43 -0.91 3.91
CA PHE A 79 -1.21 -0.23 4.31
C PHE A 79 -0.41 -1.09 5.29
N LEU A 80 0.79 -0.66 5.61
CA LEU A 80 1.66 -1.32 6.57
C LEU A 80 1.82 -0.47 7.83
N ARG A 81 2.04 -1.13 8.96
CA ARG A 81 2.58 -0.48 10.16
C ARG A 81 3.92 -1.09 10.49
N ARG A 82 4.92 -0.24 10.71
CA ARG A 82 6.26 -0.70 11.09
C ARG A 82 6.23 -1.21 12.54
N THR A 83 6.69 -2.44 12.75
CA THR A 83 6.63 -3.11 14.06
C THR A 83 7.46 -2.42 15.13
N ALA A 84 8.54 -1.75 14.74
CA ALA A 84 9.49 -1.11 15.67
C ALA A 84 8.92 0.13 16.36
N ASP A 85 8.05 0.90 15.70
CA ASP A 85 7.63 2.22 16.16
C ASP A 85 6.20 2.63 15.74
N ASP A 86 5.40 1.70 15.22
CA ASP A 86 4.00 1.88 14.84
C ASP A 86 3.78 2.99 13.78
N ILE A 87 4.81 3.34 13.01
CA ILE A 87 4.69 4.28 11.89
C ILE A 87 3.86 3.65 10.77
N VAL A 88 2.89 4.41 10.24
CA VAL A 88 2.13 4.03 9.06
C VAL A 88 3.01 4.21 7.83
N VAL A 89 3.14 3.15 7.04
CA VAL A 89 3.79 3.17 5.74
C VAL A 89 2.74 2.92 4.68
N ASP A 90 2.49 3.93 3.86
CA ASP A 90 1.47 3.91 2.82
C ASP A 90 1.97 4.59 1.54
N LEU A 91 2.47 3.76 0.64
CA LEU A 91 3.04 4.19 -0.64
C LEU A 91 1.97 4.66 -1.63
N SER A 92 0.67 4.47 -1.34
CA SER A 92 -0.43 4.83 -2.25
C SER A 92 -1.01 6.22 -2.01
N LEU A 93 -0.53 6.92 -0.99
CA LEU A 93 -0.83 8.35 -0.80
C LEU A 93 0.11 9.20 -1.68
N PRO A 94 -0.38 10.23 -2.38
CA PRO A 94 0.48 11.16 -3.13
C PRO A 94 1.54 11.81 -2.23
N THR A 95 1.09 12.33 -1.08
CA THR A 95 1.92 12.96 -0.06
C THR A 95 1.55 12.47 1.35
N PRO A 96 2.41 12.67 2.38
CA PRO A 96 2.05 12.35 3.76
C PRO A 96 0.82 13.10 4.29
N GLU A 97 0.54 14.30 3.77
CA GLU A 97 -0.58 15.14 4.22
C GLU A 97 -1.94 14.54 3.83
N ASP A 98 -1.99 13.78 2.74
CA ASP A 98 -3.19 13.06 2.30
C ASP A 98 -3.62 11.97 3.31
N GLY A 99 -2.74 11.60 4.24
CA GLY A 99 -3.01 10.65 5.31
C GLY A 99 -3.67 11.25 6.56
N VAL A 100 -3.86 12.58 6.64
CA VAL A 100 -4.35 13.26 7.85
C VAL A 100 -5.80 12.89 8.19
N ASP A 101 -6.64 12.74 7.16
CA ASP A 101 -8.07 12.46 7.32
C ASP A 101 -8.40 10.96 7.27
N VAL A 102 -7.39 10.10 7.10
CA VAL A 102 -7.58 8.65 7.08
C VAL A 102 -7.78 8.15 8.53
N PRO A 103 -8.86 7.41 8.83
CA PRO A 103 -9.16 6.93 10.17
C PRO A 103 -8.34 5.66 10.50
N TRP A 104 -7.02 5.82 10.64
CA TRP A 104 -6.06 4.72 10.85
C TRP A 104 -6.39 3.80 12.02
N ASP A 105 -7.09 4.30 13.04
CA ASP A 105 -7.46 3.56 14.26
C ASP A 105 -8.66 2.62 14.06
N VAL A 106 -9.43 2.81 12.98
CA VAL A 106 -10.53 1.91 12.60
C VAL A 106 -10.00 0.65 11.92
N ALA A 107 -8.85 0.77 11.24
CA ALA A 107 -8.23 -0.33 10.51
C ALA A 107 -7.92 -1.55 11.38
N ARG A 108 -7.89 -2.72 10.75
CA ARG A 108 -7.64 -4.00 11.42
C ARG A 108 -6.39 -4.66 10.89
N HIS A 109 -5.62 -5.26 11.80
CA HIS A 109 -4.52 -6.14 11.44
C HIS A 109 -5.06 -7.37 10.68
N ARG A 110 -4.40 -7.72 9.58
CA ARG A 110 -4.78 -8.77 8.62
C ARG A 110 -3.52 -9.43 8.04
N ALA A 111 -3.72 -10.49 7.27
CA ALA A 111 -2.76 -10.94 6.28
C ALA A 111 -3.22 -10.48 4.88
N PHE A 112 -2.32 -10.43 3.90
CA PHE A 112 -2.71 -10.24 2.51
C PHE A 112 -3.64 -11.36 2.03
N ILE A 113 -4.37 -11.13 0.94
CA ILE A 113 -5.34 -12.08 0.39
C ILE A 113 -4.67 -13.40 0.00
N THR A 114 -3.43 -13.33 -0.47
CA THR A 114 -2.58 -14.47 -0.84
C THR A 114 -1.68 -14.95 0.32
N GLY A 115 -1.87 -14.41 1.52
CA GLY A 115 -1.06 -14.74 2.70
C GLY A 115 0.34 -14.16 2.62
N TYR A 116 1.36 -15.03 2.59
CA TYR A 116 2.78 -14.65 2.50
C TYR A 116 3.41 -15.07 1.17
N THR A 117 2.59 -15.47 0.21
CA THR A 117 3.03 -15.63 -1.17
C THR A 117 2.59 -14.38 -1.93
N PRO A 118 3.51 -13.64 -2.57
CA PRO A 118 3.14 -12.43 -3.31
C PRO A 118 2.13 -12.78 -4.41
N SER A 119 1.12 -11.94 -4.60
CA SER A 119 0.19 -12.09 -5.73
C SER A 119 0.92 -12.00 -7.08
N ASN A 120 0.31 -12.51 -8.16
CA ASN A 120 0.91 -12.46 -9.50
C ASN A 120 1.29 -11.03 -9.94
N ARG A 121 0.48 -10.03 -9.56
CA ARG A 121 0.76 -8.62 -9.85
C ARG A 121 2.00 -8.13 -9.09
N THR A 122 2.11 -8.51 -7.82
CA THR A 122 3.28 -8.19 -6.99
C THR A 122 4.53 -8.89 -7.50
N GLN A 123 4.46 -10.18 -7.82
CA GLN A 123 5.59 -10.89 -8.45
C GLN A 123 6.07 -10.16 -9.71
N THR A 124 5.15 -9.80 -10.60
CA THR A 124 5.49 -9.08 -11.84
C THR A 124 6.22 -7.76 -11.55
N ALA A 125 5.74 -6.97 -10.59
CA ALA A 125 6.37 -5.71 -10.19
C ALA A 125 7.77 -5.92 -9.60
N LEU A 126 7.92 -6.91 -8.70
CA LEU A 126 9.19 -7.24 -8.07
C LEU A 126 10.21 -7.74 -9.10
N SER A 127 9.81 -8.63 -10.02
CA SER A 127 10.67 -9.10 -11.11
C SER A 127 11.11 -7.95 -12.02
N ALA A 128 10.18 -7.04 -12.37
CA ALA A 128 10.48 -5.90 -13.25
C ALA A 128 11.52 -4.94 -12.63
N LEU A 129 11.52 -4.82 -11.31
CA LEU A 129 12.45 -3.97 -10.56
C LEU A 129 13.71 -4.71 -10.08
N GLY A 130 13.77 -6.03 -10.22
CA GLY A 130 14.87 -6.84 -9.68
C GLY A 130 14.90 -6.88 -8.15
N LEU A 131 13.73 -6.77 -7.51
CA LEU A 131 13.53 -6.75 -6.04
C LEU A 131 13.09 -8.11 -5.48
N GLU A 132 13.24 -9.18 -6.26
CA GLU A 132 12.93 -10.54 -5.83
C GLU A 132 13.89 -10.96 -4.72
N SER A 133 13.35 -11.46 -3.61
CA SER A 133 14.12 -11.98 -2.45
C SER A 133 14.26 -13.49 -2.48
#